data_AF-A0A3A9EXN8-F1
#
_entry.id   AF-A0A3A9EXN8-F1
#
_cell.length_a   1.000
_cell.length_b   1.000
_cell.length_c   1.000
_cell.angle_alpha   90.00
_cell.angle_beta   90.00
_cell.angle_gamma   90.00
#
_symmetry.space_group_name_H-M   'P 1'
#
loop_
_entity.id
_entity.type
_entity.pdbx_description
1 polymer ?
#
loop_
_entity_poly.entity_id
_entity_poly.type
_entity_poly.pdbx_seq_one_letter_code
_entity_poly.pdbx_strand_id
1 'polypeptide(L)'
;MDKKVLSDYIDICELISEMEEEIQNLRKKKIAHDKVTGSNPEFPYEQRSFHVSGIIEADLDSQKLKSELELLKERKYQAEKMKAEIDRWMKTIPARMQRIIRMKYFERRTWDEVAIKLGKTATADNTRKEFERFLQKK
;
A
#
# COMPACT_ATOMS: atom_id res chain seq x y z
N MET A 1 4.53 -4.96 24.42
CA MET A 1 4.05 -4.45 23.11
C MET A 1 2.82 -5.24 22.67
N ASP A 2 1.71 -4.57 22.37
CA ASP A 2 0.38 -5.20 22.28
C ASP A 2 0.03 -5.78 20.91
N LYS A 3 -0.90 -6.75 20.89
CA LYS A 3 -1.56 -7.26 19.66
C LYS A 3 -2.10 -6.13 18.77
N LYS A 4 -2.43 -4.98 19.37
CA LYS A 4 -2.88 -3.76 18.69
C LYS A 4 -1.85 -3.27 17.68
N VAL A 5 -0.57 -3.18 18.05
CA VAL A 5 0.52 -2.71 17.16
C VAL A 5 0.59 -3.52 15.87
N LEU A 6 0.29 -4.82 15.94
CA LEU A 6 0.36 -5.71 14.79
C LEU A 6 -0.89 -5.60 13.90
N SER A 7 -2.05 -5.31 14.49
CA SER A 7 -3.26 -4.96 13.73
C SER A 7 -3.06 -3.61 13.04
N ASP A 8 -2.61 -2.62 13.82
CA ASP A 8 -2.34 -1.26 13.36
C ASP A 8 -1.32 -1.28 12.21
N TYR A 9 -0.34 -2.19 12.21
CA TYR A 9 0.61 -2.34 11.10
C TYR A 9 -0.03 -2.71 9.76
N ILE A 10 -1.00 -3.64 9.76
CA ILE A 10 -1.70 -4.03 8.53
C ILE A 10 -2.47 -2.84 8.01
N ASP A 11 -3.23 -2.20 8.91
CA ASP A 11 -4.06 -1.04 8.57
C ASP A 11 -3.20 0.13 8.07
N ILE A 12 -2.02 0.35 8.67
CA ILE A 12 -1.03 1.34 8.20
C ILE A 12 -0.52 0.99 6.80
N CYS A 13 -0.25 -0.29 6.50
CA CYS A 13 0.18 -0.70 5.16
C CYS A 13 -0.92 -0.50 4.12
N GLU A 14 -2.15 -0.88 4.43
CA GLU A 14 -3.32 -0.67 3.57
C GLU A 14 -3.54 0.83 3.34
N LEU A 15 -3.47 1.65 4.39
CA LEU A 15 -3.58 3.11 4.32
C LEU A 15 -2.49 3.76 3.45
N ILE A 16 -1.24 3.28 3.51
CA ILE A 16 -0.18 3.76 2.61
C ILE A 16 -0.51 3.43 1.15
N SER A 17 -1.01 2.22 0.87
CA SER A 17 -1.40 1.84 -0.49
C SER A 17 -2.59 2.67 -1.00
N GLU A 18 -3.61 2.90 -0.17
CA GLU A 18 -4.73 3.78 -0.51
C GLU A 18 -4.26 5.21 -0.82
N MET A 19 -3.37 5.77 0.00
CA MET A 19 -2.79 7.10 -0.24
C MET A 19 -1.95 7.17 -1.51
N GLU A 20 -1.21 6.10 -1.84
CA GLU A 20 -0.46 6.02 -3.10
C GLU A 20 -1.38 6.03 -4.32
N GLU A 21 -2.47 5.27 -4.25
CA GLU A 21 -3.51 5.28 -5.30
C GLU A 21 -4.19 6.64 -5.40
N GLU A 22 -4.51 7.30 -4.29
CA GLU A 22 -5.12 8.63 -4.28
C GLU A 22 -4.19 9.68 -4.91
N ILE A 23 -2.90 9.69 -4.55
CA ILE A 23 -1.88 10.53 -5.17
C ILE A 23 -1.77 10.22 -6.67
N GLN A 24 -1.79 8.95 -7.06
CA GLN A 24 -1.73 8.55 -8.46
C GLN A 24 -2.98 8.99 -9.23
N ASN A 25 -4.17 8.89 -8.63
CA ASN A 25 -5.43 9.31 -9.22
C ASN A 25 -5.49 10.83 -9.38
N LEU A 26 -5.04 11.60 -8.39
CA LEU A 26 -4.87 13.05 -8.52
C LEU A 26 -3.92 13.42 -9.66
N ARG A 27 -2.86 12.64 -9.90
CA ARG A 27 -1.97 12.80 -11.07
C ARG A 27 -2.64 12.38 -12.38
N LYS A 28 -3.42 11.30 -12.39
CA LYS A 28 -4.10 10.75 -13.58
C LYS A 28 -5.30 11.58 -14.05
N LYS A 29 -5.91 12.40 -13.18
CA LYS A 29 -6.99 13.37 -13.52
C LYS A 29 -6.58 14.47 -14.54
N LYS A 30 -5.40 14.36 -15.14
CA LYS A 30 -4.81 15.34 -16.06
C LYS A 30 -4.50 14.81 -17.46
N ILE A 31 -4.89 13.58 -17.81
CA ILE A 31 -4.78 13.11 -19.19
C ILE A 31 -5.97 13.67 -19.96
N ALA A 32 -5.73 14.61 -20.88
CA ALA A 32 -6.77 15.01 -21.82
C ALA A 32 -6.61 14.29 -23.13
N HIS A 33 -7.76 13.97 -23.69
CA HIS A 33 -7.90 13.41 -25.00
C HIS A 33 -8.51 14.51 -25.87
N ASP A 34 -7.84 14.79 -26.98
CA ASP A 34 -8.35 15.69 -27.99
C ASP A 34 -8.30 15.02 -29.36
N LYS A 35 -9.15 15.49 -30.26
CA LYS A 35 -9.27 14.99 -31.62
C LYS A 35 -8.93 16.11 -32.57
N VAL A 36 -7.73 16.02 -33.14
CA VAL A 36 -7.28 16.97 -34.16
C VAL A 36 -7.55 16.40 -35.56
N THR A 37 -7.91 17.27 -36.49
CA THR A 37 -8.02 16.93 -37.91
C THR A 37 -6.77 17.36 -38.66
N GLY A 38 -6.25 16.46 -39.48
CA GLY A 38 -5.10 16.70 -40.37
C GLY A 38 -5.26 15.94 -41.67
N SER A 39 -4.27 16.04 -42.54
CA SER A 39 -4.19 15.26 -43.78
C SER A 39 -3.68 13.84 -43.51
N ASN A 40 -4.12 12.89 -44.34
CA ASN A 40 -3.59 11.53 -44.30
C ASN A 40 -2.11 11.55 -44.72
N PRO A 41 -1.17 11.01 -43.92
CA PRO A 41 0.26 11.01 -44.25
C PRO A 41 0.60 10.25 -45.54
N GLU A 42 -0.23 9.30 -45.97
CA GLU A 42 -0.08 8.62 -47.28
C GLU A 42 -0.74 9.38 -48.44
N PHE A 43 -1.81 10.15 -48.15
CA PHE A 43 -2.61 10.84 -49.17
C PHE A 43 -2.94 12.28 -48.72
N PRO A 44 -2.11 13.28 -49.11
CA PRO A 44 -2.18 14.64 -48.56
C PRO A 44 -3.52 15.38 -48.73
N TYR A 45 -4.36 14.95 -49.67
CA TYR A 45 -5.65 15.56 -49.96
C TYR A 45 -6.84 14.90 -49.24
N GLU A 46 -6.60 13.84 -48.46
CA GLU A 46 -7.63 13.15 -47.69
C GLU A 46 -7.62 13.63 -46.24
N GLN A 47 -8.77 14.08 -45.73
CA GLN A 47 -8.91 14.49 -44.34
C GLN A 47 -9.00 13.28 -43.41
N ARG A 48 -8.20 13.26 -42.35
CA ARG A 48 -8.21 12.22 -41.32
C ARG A 48 -8.23 12.85 -39.92
N SER A 49 -8.87 12.17 -38.98
CA SER A 49 -8.81 12.55 -37.57
C SER A 49 -7.81 11.71 -36.80
N PHE A 50 -7.05 12.37 -35.92
CA PHE A 50 -6.07 11.75 -35.04
C PHE A 50 -6.50 11.94 -33.59
N HIS A 51 -6.44 10.86 -32.82
CA HIS A 51 -6.60 10.94 -31.37
C HIS A 51 -5.26 11.30 -30.77
N VAL A 52 -5.20 12.44 -30.10
CA VAL A 52 -4.03 12.90 -29.36
C VAL A 52 -4.36 12.81 -27.89
N SER A 53 -3.52 12.12 -27.13
CA SER A 53 -3.59 12.09 -25.68
C SER A 53 -2.36 12.76 -25.11
N GLY A 54 -2.56 13.69 -24.19
CA GLY A 54 -1.48 14.39 -23.51
C GLY A 54 -1.82 14.58 -22.04
N ILE A 55 -0.79 14.80 -21.22
CA ILE A 55 -0.99 15.30 -19.87
C ILE A 55 -1.20 16.80 -20.02
N ILE A 56 -2.42 17.30 -19.81
CA ILE A 56 -2.58 18.73 -19.52
C ILE A 56 -1.98 18.89 -18.14
N GLU A 57 -0.97 19.73 -17.97
CA GLU A 57 -0.74 20.31 -16.66
C GLU A 57 -1.97 21.17 -16.32
N ALA A 58 -3.12 20.58 -15.98
CA ALA A 58 -4.34 21.33 -15.71
C ALA A 58 -4.06 22.24 -14.53
N ASP A 59 -3.79 23.52 -14.79
CA ASP A 59 -3.28 24.53 -13.87
C ASP A 59 -2.82 23.96 -12.52
N LEU A 60 -1.52 23.70 -12.40
CA LEU A 60 -0.88 23.60 -11.09
C LEU A 60 -1.10 24.87 -10.23
N ASP A 61 -1.83 25.88 -10.70
CA ASP A 61 -2.05 27.18 -10.05
C ASP A 61 -3.31 27.32 -9.20
N SER A 62 -4.18 26.31 -9.12
CA SER A 62 -5.11 26.30 -7.99
C SER A 62 -4.31 25.98 -6.73
N GLN A 63 -4.00 27.00 -5.91
CA GLN A 63 -3.34 26.84 -4.60
C GLN A 63 -3.94 25.68 -3.80
N LYS A 64 -5.26 25.48 -3.92
CA LYS A 64 -6.01 24.38 -3.29
C LYS A 64 -5.47 22.99 -3.64
N LEU A 65 -5.19 22.71 -4.92
CA LEU A 65 -4.70 21.40 -5.36
C LEU A 65 -3.26 21.14 -4.88
N LYS A 66 -2.41 22.18 -4.86
CA LYS A 66 -1.07 22.11 -4.27
C LYS A 66 -1.15 21.81 -2.77
N SER A 67 -2.01 22.51 -2.03
CA SER A 67 -2.20 22.29 -0.60
C SER A 67 -2.73 20.89 -0.28
N GLU A 68 -3.69 20.38 -1.06
CA GLU A 68 -4.24 19.04 -0.90
C GLU A 68 -3.19 17.95 -1.14
N LEU A 69 -2.38 18.10 -2.18
CA LEU A 69 -1.31 17.16 -2.51
C LEU A 69 -0.18 17.17 -1.45
N GLU A 70 0.18 18.34 -0.92
CA GLU A 70 1.14 18.44 0.19
C GLU A 70 0.59 17.81 1.47
N LEU A 71 -0.70 18.00 1.78
CA LEU A 71 -1.34 17.34 2.93
C LEU A 71 -1.33 15.82 2.79
N LEU A 72 -1.63 15.29 1.60
CA LEU A 72 -1.57 13.84 1.35
C LEU A 72 -0.17 13.28 1.47
N LYS A 73 0.85 13.99 0.97
CA LYS A 73 2.26 13.61 1.15
C LYS A 73 2.68 13.61 2.60
N GLU A 74 2.30 14.62 3.37
CA GLU A 74 2.63 14.71 4.80
C GLU A 74 2.00 13.52 5.55
N ARG A 75 0.72 13.22 5.29
CA ARG A 75 0.06 12.06 5.88
C ARG A 75 0.73 10.75 5.50
N LYS A 76 1.11 10.58 4.23
CA LYS A 76 1.86 9.42 3.76
C LYS A 76 3.19 9.29 4.51
N TYR A 77 3.93 10.39 4.67
CA TYR A 77 5.20 10.42 5.39
C TYR A 77 5.04 9.99 6.85
N GLN A 78 3.98 10.44 7.54
CA GLN A 78 3.70 9.99 8.90
C GLN A 78 3.39 8.48 8.97
N ALA A 79 2.60 7.97 8.02
CA ALA A 79 2.29 6.54 7.94
C ALA A 79 3.55 5.70 7.66
N GLU A 80 4.41 6.14 6.75
CA GLU A 80 5.71 5.50 6.45
C GLU A 80 6.64 5.49 7.65
N LYS A 81 6.66 6.58 8.43
CA LYS A 81 7.44 6.67 9.67
C LYS A 81 6.97 5.64 10.70
N MET A 82 5.65 5.52 10.90
CA MET A 82 5.08 4.51 11.80
C MET A 82 5.39 3.09 11.30
N LYS A 83 5.25 2.82 10.00
CA LYS A 83 5.64 1.55 9.39
C LYS A 83 7.11 1.23 9.65
N ALA A 84 8.02 2.20 9.47
CA ALA A 84 9.45 2.01 9.70
C ALA A 84 9.78 1.68 11.16
N GLU A 85 9.06 2.27 12.12
CA GLU A 85 9.20 1.97 13.54
C GLU A 85 8.78 0.52 13.84
N ILE A 86 7.64 0.09 13.30
CA ILE A 86 7.15 -1.28 13.47
C ILE A 86 8.08 -2.28 12.76
N ASP A 87 8.60 -1.96 11.58
CA ASP A 87 9.58 -2.80 10.87
C ASP A 87 10.88 -2.97 11.68
N ARG A 88 11.36 -1.89 12.32
CA ARG A 88 12.50 -1.98 13.25
C ARG A 88 12.19 -2.89 14.43
N TRP A 89 11.00 -2.76 15.02
CA TRP A 89 10.57 -3.66 16.09
C TRP A 89 10.47 -5.11 15.61
N MET A 90 9.91 -5.36 14.42
CA MET A 90 9.81 -6.69 13.81
C MET A 90 11.17 -7.36 13.66
N LYS A 91 12.21 -6.61 13.28
CA LYS A 91 13.60 -7.11 13.20
C LYS A 91 14.15 -7.61 14.54
N THR A 92 13.66 -7.10 15.67
CA THR A 92 14.07 -7.54 17.01
C THR A 92 13.38 -8.84 17.47
N ILE A 93 12.43 -9.36 16.69
CA ILE A 93 11.65 -10.55 17.02
C ILE A 93 12.37 -11.80 16.48
N PRO A 94 12.41 -12.92 17.23
CA PRO A 94 12.97 -14.18 16.72
C PRO A 94 12.25 -14.68 15.46
N ALA A 95 12.99 -15.31 14.53
CA ALA A 95 12.46 -15.78 13.24
C ALA A 95 11.21 -16.67 13.34
N ARG A 96 11.09 -17.50 14.38
CA ARG A 96 9.90 -18.34 14.63
C ARG A 96 8.64 -17.50 14.87
N MET A 97 8.75 -16.43 15.65
CA MET A 97 7.64 -15.53 15.95
C MET A 97 7.30 -14.65 14.75
N GLN A 98 8.30 -14.16 14.00
CA GLN A 98 8.07 -13.44 12.74
C GLN A 98 7.27 -14.29 11.75
N ARG A 99 7.59 -15.58 11.64
CA ARG A 99 6.87 -16.52 10.77
C ARG A 99 5.42 -16.74 11.23
N ILE A 100 5.18 -16.89 12.54
CA ILE A 100 3.82 -16.98 13.11
C ILE A 100 3.03 -15.72 12.80
N ILE A 101 3.61 -14.55 13.06
CA ILE A 101 3.02 -13.23 12.79
C ILE A 101 2.62 -13.10 11.32
N ARG A 102 3.53 -13.42 10.40
CA ARG A 102 3.27 -13.40 8.96
C ARG A 102 2.09 -14.28 8.58
N MET A 103 2.10 -15.54 9.01
CA MET A 103 1.02 -16.47 8.63
C MET A 103 -0.33 -16.08 9.27
N LYS A 104 -0.32 -15.62 10.53
CA LYS A 104 -1.55 -15.33 11.27
C LYS A 104 -2.20 -14.01 10.88
N TYR A 105 -1.40 -12.95 10.75
CA TYR A 105 -1.89 -11.59 10.59
C TYR A 105 -1.81 -11.15 9.13
N PHE A 106 -0.67 -11.36 8.45
CA PHE A 106 -0.52 -10.93 7.06
C PHE A 106 -1.25 -11.85 6.07
N GLU A 107 -1.15 -13.17 6.25
CA GLU A 107 -1.87 -14.14 5.42
C GLU A 107 -3.28 -14.44 5.95
N ARG A 108 -3.71 -13.79 7.04
CA ARG A 108 -5.02 -13.96 7.70
C ARG A 108 -5.43 -15.42 7.98
N ARG A 109 -4.46 -16.31 8.22
CA ARG A 109 -4.73 -17.75 8.45
C ARG A 109 -5.32 -18.05 9.81
N THR A 110 -5.94 -19.23 9.94
CA THR A 110 -6.37 -19.77 11.24
C THR A 110 -5.17 -20.29 12.05
N TRP A 111 -5.32 -20.43 13.37
CA TRP A 111 -4.26 -20.99 14.21
C TRP A 111 -3.97 -22.46 13.85
N ASP A 112 -4.97 -23.20 13.35
CA ASP A 112 -4.81 -24.57 12.87
C ASP A 112 -3.91 -24.63 11.63
N GLU A 113 -4.17 -23.79 10.63
CA GLU A 113 -3.33 -23.70 9.43
C GLU A 113 -1.89 -23.27 9.75
N VAL A 114 -1.74 -22.30 10.66
CA VAL A 114 -0.43 -21.84 11.14
C VAL A 114 0.34 -22.98 11.79
N ALA A 115 -0.34 -23.77 12.64
CA ALA A 115 0.24 -24.93 13.33
C ALA A 115 0.65 -26.04 12.36
N ILE A 116 -0.22 -26.39 11.40
CA ILE A 116 0.07 -27.35 10.33
C ILE A 116 1.32 -26.93 9.55
N LYS A 117 1.40 -25.66 9.14
CA LYS A 117 2.54 -25.12 8.39
C LYS A 117 3.84 -25.07 9.21
N LEU A 118 3.77 -24.83 10.52
CA LEU A 118 4.96 -24.79 11.38
C LEU A 118 5.62 -26.16 11.49
N GLY A 119 4.83 -27.23 11.42
CA GLY A 119 5.30 -28.61 11.56
C GLY A 119 5.79 -28.93 12.98
N LYS A 120 5.92 -30.24 13.26
CA LYS A 120 6.09 -30.85 14.59
C LYS A 120 4.77 -30.91 15.38
N THR A 121 4.79 -31.47 16.59
CA THR A 121 3.66 -31.66 17.54
C THR A 121 2.98 -30.36 18.02
N ALA A 122 3.02 -29.31 17.21
CA ALA A 122 2.41 -28.03 17.46
C ALA A 122 0.90 -28.09 17.16
N THR A 123 0.08 -27.99 18.19
CA THR A 123 -1.36 -27.74 18.08
C THR A 123 -1.63 -26.24 17.96
N ALA A 124 -2.75 -25.83 17.37
CA ALA A 124 -3.20 -24.44 17.32
C ALA A 124 -3.07 -23.72 18.68
N ASP A 125 -3.55 -24.36 19.75
CA ASP A 125 -3.46 -23.82 21.11
C ASP A 125 -2.03 -23.63 21.61
N ASN A 126 -1.12 -24.55 21.28
CA ASN A 126 0.27 -24.42 21.68
C ASN A 126 0.93 -23.23 20.96
N THR A 127 0.70 -23.09 19.65
CA THR A 127 1.23 -21.96 18.86
C THR A 127 0.67 -20.62 19.31
N ARG A 128 -0.62 -20.56 19.66
CA ARG A 128 -1.26 -19.37 20.22
C ARG A 128 -0.65 -18.99 21.57
N LYS A 129 -0.52 -19.96 22.49
CA LYS A 129 0.07 -19.72 23.81
C LYS A 129 1.55 -19.34 23.72
N GLU A 130 2.29 -19.92 22.78
CA GLU A 130 3.69 -19.56 22.51
C GLU A 130 3.80 -18.09 22.10
N PHE A 131 2.95 -17.66 21.17
CA PHE A 131 2.87 -16.26 20.73
C PHE A 131 2.44 -15.31 21.86
N GLU A 132 1.42 -15.67 22.64
CA GLU A 132 0.95 -14.84 23.76
C GLU A 132 2.02 -14.69 24.86
N ARG A 133 2.76 -15.76 25.18
CA ARG A 133 3.89 -15.70 26.11
C ARG A 133 5.03 -14.84 25.58
N PHE A 134 5.28 -14.87 24.27
CA PHE A 134 6.29 -14.00 23.65
C PHE A 134 5.92 -12.52 23.80
N LEU A 135 4.64 -12.17 23.56
CA LEU A 135 4.16 -10.80 23.75
C LEU A 135 4.15 -10.37 25.22
N GLN A 136 3.87 -11.28 26.16
CA GLN A 136 3.90 -10.95 27.60
C GLN A 136 5.30 -10.74 28.15
N LYS A 137 6.32 -11.40 27.59
CA LYS A 137 7.72 -11.26 28.03
C LYS A 137 8.40 -9.98 27.50
N LYS A 138 7.74 -9.20 26.64
CA LYS A 138 8.29 -8.01 25.97
C LYS A 138 7.39 -6.78 26.13
#